data_AF-E5BG01-F1
#
_entry.id   AF-E5BG01-F1
#
_cell.length_a   1.000
_cell.length_b   1.000
_cell.length_c   1.000
_cell.angle_alpha   90.00
_cell.angle_beta   90.00
_cell.angle_gamma   90.00
#
_symmetry.space_group_name_H-M   'P 1'
#
loop_
_entity.id
_entity.type
_entity.pdbx_description
1 polymer ?
#
loop_
_entity_poly.entity_id
_entity_poly.type
_entity_poly.pdbx_seq_one_letter_code
_entity_poly.pdbx_strand_id
1 'polypeptide(L)'
;MKKQFEEHIIEEGFFGQEINMTNFNLARMNMFLHNVNYNNFSIKRGDTLLNPLHNEEKPFDAIVSNRPYSIKWVGDADPTLINDERFAPAGKLAPKSYADYAFIMHSLSYLSSKGRAAIVCFPGIFYRKGAERTIRKYLVDNNFVDCVIQLPDNLFFGTSIATCILVMAKNKTENRVLFIDASKEFKKETNNNILEEKNINTIIEEFRNREEKEDTREIIDIKVLNQEIEETVRKIDSLRASINEIIKKLEEEGES
;
A
#
# COMPACT_ATOMS: atom_id res chain seq x y z
N MET A 1 20.56 23.07 1.79
CA MET A 1 19.68 21.98 2.26
C MET A 1 18.37 22.65 2.68
N LYS A 2 17.28 22.51 1.89
CA LYS A 2 15.98 23.09 2.25
C LYS A 2 15.54 22.46 3.58
N LYS A 3 15.22 23.27 4.59
CA LYS A 3 14.64 22.78 5.84
C LYS A 3 13.22 22.30 5.53
N GLN A 4 13.00 20.99 5.61
CA GLN A 4 11.77 20.33 5.13
C GLN A 4 10.50 20.63 5.96
N PHE A 5 10.55 21.49 6.97
CA PHE A 5 9.47 21.66 7.95
C PHE A 5 9.20 23.13 8.36
N GLU A 6 9.59 24.13 7.54
CA GLU A 6 9.37 25.53 7.93
C GLU A 6 7.91 26.00 7.81
N GLU A 7 7.10 25.37 6.96
CA GLU A 7 5.71 25.79 6.71
C GLU A 7 4.70 25.22 7.72
N HIS A 8 5.03 24.14 8.43
CA HIS A 8 4.13 23.45 9.37
C HIS A 8 4.83 23.14 10.69
N ILE A 9 4.23 23.60 11.79
CA ILE A 9 4.74 23.37 13.14
C ILE A 9 4.38 21.95 13.57
N ILE A 10 5.40 21.12 13.81
CA ILE A 10 5.23 19.81 14.43
C ILE A 10 5.36 20.01 15.94
N GLU A 11 4.23 19.96 16.65
CA GLU A 11 4.16 20.30 18.07
C GLU A 11 4.74 19.19 18.97
N GLU A 12 4.30 17.94 18.78
CA GLU A 12 4.66 16.82 19.67
C GLU A 12 5.87 15.99 19.21
N GLY A 13 6.30 16.17 17.95
CA GLY A 13 7.48 15.51 17.39
C GLY A 13 7.20 14.30 16.49
N PHE A 14 8.25 13.56 16.17
CA PHE A 14 8.22 12.41 15.26
C PHE A 14 8.26 11.07 16.02
N PHE A 15 7.24 10.24 15.83
CA PHE A 15 7.16 8.92 16.47
C PHE A 15 7.32 7.81 15.43
N GLY A 16 8.14 6.81 15.75
CA GLY A 16 8.40 5.70 14.84
C GLY A 16 8.74 4.41 15.55
N GLN A 17 8.52 3.28 14.89
CA GLN A 17 8.88 1.97 15.40
C GLN A 17 9.52 1.13 14.30
N GLU A 18 10.67 0.52 14.61
CA GLU A 18 11.46 -0.26 13.65
C GLU A 18 11.93 -1.56 14.31
N ILE A 19 11.79 -2.68 13.61
CA ILE A 19 12.15 -4.00 14.12
C ILE A 19 13.64 -4.29 13.93
N ASN A 20 14.22 -3.82 12.82
CA ASN A 20 15.61 -4.04 12.47
C ASN A 20 16.54 -3.08 13.23
N MET A 21 17.50 -3.62 13.99
CA MET A 21 18.42 -2.83 14.82
C MET A 21 19.25 -1.82 14.00
N THR A 22 19.71 -2.21 12.81
CA THR A 22 20.53 -1.34 11.96
C THR A 22 19.70 -0.16 11.45
N ASN A 23 18.51 -0.43 10.92
CA ASN A 23 17.60 0.62 10.45
C ASN A 23 17.13 1.53 11.59
N PHE A 24 16.88 0.96 12.78
CA PHE A 24 16.53 1.70 13.97
C PHE A 24 17.62 2.73 14.35
N ASN A 25 18.89 2.29 14.38
CA ASN A 25 20.01 3.18 14.66
C ASN A 25 20.17 4.24 13.56
N LEU A 26 20.07 3.85 12.30
CA LEU A 26 20.18 4.75 11.16
C LEU A 26 19.07 5.82 11.18
N ALA A 27 17.83 5.44 11.48
CA ALA A 27 16.70 6.37 11.56
C ALA A 27 16.91 7.42 12.66
N ARG A 28 17.43 7.02 13.83
CA ARG A 28 17.77 7.95 14.91
C ARG A 28 18.90 8.88 14.52
N MET A 29 19.97 8.36 13.91
CA MET A 29 21.06 9.19 13.38
C MET A 29 20.55 10.17 12.32
N ASN A 30 19.63 9.73 11.46
CA ASN A 30 19.04 10.57 10.42
C ASN A 30 18.26 11.76 11.01
N MET A 31 17.51 11.57 12.09
CA MET A 31 16.84 12.66 12.80
C MET A 31 17.86 13.69 13.33
N PHE A 32 18.95 13.22 13.94
CA PHE A 32 20.02 14.10 14.42
C PHE A 32 20.69 14.89 13.30
N LEU A 33 20.99 14.24 12.16
CA LEU A 33 21.63 14.90 11.01
C LEU A 33 20.74 15.97 10.37
N HIS A 34 19.42 15.88 10.54
CA HIS A 34 18.46 16.87 10.08
C HIS A 34 18.08 17.90 11.17
N ASN A 35 18.89 18.01 12.24
CA ASN A 35 18.73 18.96 13.34
C ASN A 35 17.36 18.85 14.05
N VAL A 36 16.76 17.66 14.10
CA VAL A 36 15.58 17.43 14.93
C VAL A 36 16.03 17.31 16.40
N ASN A 37 15.45 18.13 17.27
CA ASN A 37 15.77 18.09 18.71
C ASN A 37 15.45 16.71 19.29
N TYR A 38 16.30 16.20 20.19
CA TYR A 38 16.10 14.92 20.87
C TYR A 38 14.73 14.80 21.55
N ASN A 39 14.19 15.89 22.08
CA ASN A 39 12.87 15.92 22.71
C ASN A 39 11.71 15.89 21.69
N ASN A 40 12.01 16.06 20.39
CA ASN A 40 11.02 16.16 19.32
C ASN A 40 11.01 14.90 18.43
N PHE A 41 11.61 13.79 18.88
CA PHE A 41 11.40 12.48 18.24
C PHE A 41 11.56 11.30 19.20
N SER A 42 10.77 10.26 18.96
CA SER A 42 10.84 8.99 19.69
C SER A 42 10.74 7.83 18.69
N ILE A 43 11.88 7.24 18.37
CA ILE A 43 11.95 6.01 17.58
C ILE A 43 12.19 4.87 18.55
N LYS A 44 11.32 3.86 18.57
CA LYS A 44 11.38 2.69 19.46
C LYS A 44 11.71 1.43 18.65
N ARG A 45 12.49 0.49 19.24
CA ARG A 45 12.87 -0.76 18.57
C ARG A 45 11.92 -1.89 18.97
N GLY A 46 11.26 -2.52 18.00
CA GLY A 46 10.39 -3.68 18.26
C GLY A 46 9.42 -3.98 17.13
N ASP A 47 8.76 -5.13 17.19
CA ASP A 47 7.72 -5.52 16.24
C ASP A 47 6.44 -4.70 16.45
N THR A 48 6.03 -3.94 15.45
CA THR A 48 4.86 -3.05 15.51
C THR A 48 3.53 -3.79 15.66
N LEU A 49 3.41 -4.99 15.08
CA LEU A 49 2.19 -5.77 15.12
C LEU A 49 2.06 -6.52 16.44
N LEU A 50 3.16 -7.07 16.97
CA LEU A 50 3.14 -7.86 18.21
C LEU A 50 3.28 -7.01 19.48
N ASN A 51 4.09 -5.96 19.44
CA ASN A 51 4.38 -5.12 20.59
C ASN A 51 4.43 -3.65 20.17
N PRO A 52 3.28 -3.01 19.95
CA PRO A 52 3.26 -1.60 19.59
C PRO A 52 3.67 -0.74 20.81
N LEU A 53 4.65 0.13 20.62
CA LEU A 53 5.32 0.82 21.72
C LEU A 53 4.88 2.28 21.91
N HIS A 54 4.01 2.81 21.06
CA HIS A 54 3.55 4.21 21.10
C HIS A 54 2.08 4.33 21.52
N ASN A 55 1.69 3.61 22.58
CA ASN A 55 0.31 3.55 23.06
C ASN A 55 -0.11 4.76 23.89
N GLU A 56 0.86 5.48 24.47
CA GLU A 56 0.61 6.66 25.30
C GLU A 56 0.54 7.93 24.44
N GLU A 57 1.18 7.89 23.27
CA GLU A 57 1.30 9.00 22.32
C GLU A 57 0.18 8.99 21.26
N LYS A 58 -0.58 7.90 21.12
CA LYS A 58 -1.76 7.86 20.23
C LYS A 58 -2.90 8.69 20.82
N PRO A 59 -3.74 9.35 20.00
CA PRO A 59 -3.78 9.26 18.54
C PRO A 59 -2.93 10.31 17.80
N PHE A 60 -2.49 9.99 16.58
CA PHE A 60 -1.68 10.86 15.73
C PHE A 60 -2.48 11.54 14.60
N ASP A 61 -2.14 12.78 14.26
CA ASP A 61 -2.79 13.53 13.18
C ASP A 61 -2.24 13.22 11.78
N ALA A 62 -1.00 12.77 11.69
CA ALA A 62 -0.37 12.38 10.44
C ALA A 62 0.40 11.07 10.61
N ILE A 63 0.04 10.06 9.81
CA ILE A 63 0.75 8.78 9.79
C ILE A 63 1.25 8.53 8.37
N VAL A 64 2.55 8.31 8.22
CA VAL A 64 3.16 7.86 6.97
C VAL A 64 3.82 6.52 7.19
N SER A 65 3.67 5.58 6.25
CA SER A 65 4.38 4.31 6.34
C SER A 65 4.66 3.70 4.97
N ASN A 66 5.88 3.17 4.86
CA ASN A 66 6.32 2.28 3.80
C ASN A 66 6.69 0.93 4.42
N ARG A 67 5.66 0.20 4.88
CA ARG A 67 5.82 -1.09 5.56
C ARG A 67 6.44 -2.13 4.62
N PRO A 68 7.12 -3.16 5.15
CA PRO A 68 7.58 -4.26 4.33
C PRO A 68 6.37 -4.99 3.72
N TYR A 69 6.45 -5.23 2.42
CA TYR A 69 5.31 -5.69 1.66
C TYR A 69 5.07 -7.19 1.80
N SER A 70 3.82 -7.58 2.02
CA SER A 70 3.38 -8.98 1.97
C SER A 70 4.24 -9.94 2.82
N ILE A 71 4.75 -9.45 3.95
CA ILE A 71 5.50 -10.26 4.90
C ILE A 71 4.58 -11.23 5.64
N LYS A 72 5.16 -12.34 6.09
CA LYS A 72 4.49 -13.25 7.00
C LYS A 72 4.39 -12.63 8.40
N TRP A 73 3.33 -12.99 9.12
CA TRP A 73 3.13 -12.61 10.51
C TRP A 73 2.30 -13.69 11.23
N VAL A 74 2.13 -13.56 12.55
CA VAL A 74 1.48 -14.59 13.37
C VAL A 74 -0.01 -14.79 13.01
N GLY A 75 -0.73 -13.70 12.70
CA GLY A 75 -2.14 -13.73 12.31
C GLY A 75 -3.00 -14.57 13.25
N ASP A 76 -3.81 -15.45 12.68
CA ASP A 76 -4.71 -16.35 13.41
C ASP A 76 -4.03 -17.50 14.17
N ALA A 77 -2.69 -17.63 14.10
CA ALA A 77 -1.97 -18.55 14.96
C ALA A 77 -1.91 -18.07 16.42
N ASP A 78 -2.10 -16.77 16.66
CA ASP A 78 -2.34 -16.23 17.99
C ASP A 78 -3.85 -15.92 18.12
N PRO A 79 -4.61 -16.73 18.89
CA PRO A 79 -6.05 -16.56 19.01
C PRO A 79 -6.43 -15.30 19.80
N THR A 80 -5.50 -14.66 20.50
CA THR A 80 -5.79 -13.45 21.29
C THR A 80 -5.94 -12.21 20.40
N LEU A 81 -5.27 -12.19 19.25
CA LEU A 81 -5.27 -11.04 18.33
C LEU A 81 -6.64 -10.70 17.75
N ILE A 82 -7.56 -11.67 17.68
CA ILE A 82 -8.93 -11.40 17.20
C ILE A 82 -9.70 -10.45 18.15
N ASN A 83 -9.27 -10.37 19.41
CA ASN A 83 -9.86 -9.50 20.43
C ASN A 83 -9.06 -8.20 20.63
N ASP A 84 -7.94 -8.02 19.92
CA ASP A 84 -7.15 -6.79 19.94
C ASP A 84 -7.99 -5.62 19.38
N GLU A 85 -7.98 -4.48 20.06
CA GLU A 85 -8.75 -3.28 19.66
C GLU A 85 -8.47 -2.84 18.21
N ARG A 86 -7.26 -3.12 17.71
CA ARG A 86 -6.82 -2.78 16.35
C ARG A 86 -7.52 -3.64 15.30
N PHE A 87 -7.87 -4.89 15.61
CA PHE A 87 -8.31 -5.87 14.63
C PHE A 87 -9.75 -6.37 14.84
N ALA A 88 -10.22 -6.40 16.09
CA ALA A 88 -11.55 -6.87 16.47
C ALA A 88 -12.68 -6.22 15.65
N PRO A 89 -12.67 -4.90 15.37
CA PRO A 89 -13.74 -4.25 14.61
C PRO A 89 -13.95 -4.81 13.19
N ALA A 90 -12.89 -5.31 12.55
CA ALA A 90 -12.99 -5.89 11.20
C ALA A 90 -13.51 -7.34 11.19
N GLY A 91 -13.58 -8.00 12.36
CA GLY A 91 -14.09 -9.36 12.53
C GLY A 91 -13.21 -10.48 11.93
N LYS A 92 -12.10 -10.14 11.27
CA LYS A 92 -11.11 -11.07 10.72
C LYS A 92 -9.70 -10.49 10.81
N LEU A 93 -8.73 -11.36 11.04
CA LEU A 93 -7.30 -11.02 10.96
C LEU A 93 -6.81 -11.11 9.52
N ALA A 94 -5.79 -10.33 9.18
CA ALA A 94 -5.10 -10.50 7.91
C ALA A 94 -4.49 -11.92 7.81
N PRO A 95 -4.40 -12.52 6.61
CA PRO A 95 -3.82 -13.85 6.46
C PRO A 95 -2.37 -13.92 6.94
N LYS A 96 -1.95 -15.07 7.47
CA LYS A 96 -0.55 -15.27 7.94
C LYS A 96 0.51 -15.01 6.89
N SER A 97 0.18 -15.22 5.62
CA SER A 97 1.09 -14.98 4.49
C SER A 97 1.23 -13.51 4.14
N TYR A 98 0.31 -12.64 4.56
CA TYR A 98 0.24 -11.24 4.15
C TYR A 98 -0.17 -10.32 5.32
N ALA A 99 0.81 -9.64 5.91
CA ALA A 99 0.59 -8.69 7.00
C ALA A 99 0.05 -7.31 6.54
N ASP A 100 -0.17 -7.10 5.23
CA ASP A 100 -0.50 -5.80 4.64
C ASP A 100 -1.68 -5.13 5.37
N TYR A 101 -2.80 -5.84 5.53
CA TYR A 101 -3.98 -5.32 6.24
C TYR A 101 -3.78 -5.23 7.76
N ALA A 102 -2.88 -6.00 8.37
CA ALA A 102 -2.56 -5.83 9.79
C ALA A 102 -1.89 -4.47 10.02
N PHE A 103 -0.97 -4.05 9.13
CA PHE A 103 -0.40 -2.70 9.18
C PHE A 103 -1.43 -1.61 8.86
N ILE A 104 -2.33 -1.82 7.88
CA ILE A 104 -3.42 -0.87 7.58
C ILE A 104 -4.29 -0.64 8.84
N MET A 105 -4.72 -1.72 9.47
CA MET A 105 -5.57 -1.67 10.66
C MET A 105 -4.85 -1.06 11.87
N HIS A 106 -3.56 -1.37 12.05
CA HIS A 106 -2.73 -0.71 13.06
C HIS A 106 -2.66 0.81 12.82
N SER A 107 -2.34 1.27 11.61
CA SER A 107 -2.30 2.70 11.30
C SER A 107 -3.67 3.37 11.53
N LEU A 108 -4.76 2.72 11.15
CA LEU A 108 -6.11 3.24 11.40
C LEU A 108 -6.40 3.38 12.90
N SER A 109 -6.02 2.40 13.72
CA SER A 109 -6.24 2.44 15.16
C SER A 109 -5.52 3.61 15.84
N TYR A 110 -4.35 3.99 15.34
CA TYR A 110 -3.51 5.06 15.91
C TYR A 110 -3.85 6.43 15.34
N LEU A 111 -4.66 6.50 14.29
CA LEU A 111 -5.05 7.74 13.64
C LEU A 111 -6.06 8.53 14.49
N SER A 112 -5.89 9.83 14.62
CA SER A 112 -6.86 10.71 15.26
C SER A 112 -8.12 10.87 14.41
N SER A 113 -9.19 11.43 14.99
CA SER A 113 -10.42 11.70 14.24
C SER A 113 -10.23 12.78 13.17
N LYS A 114 -9.29 13.71 13.36
CA LYS A 114 -8.99 14.82 12.45
C LYS A 114 -7.82 14.52 11.50
N GLY A 115 -7.07 13.45 11.78
CA GLY A 115 -5.85 13.11 11.08
C GLY A 115 -6.04 12.39 9.75
N ARG A 116 -4.92 12.24 9.02
CA ARG A 116 -4.83 11.41 7.82
C ARG A 116 -3.63 10.46 7.87
N ALA A 117 -3.82 9.24 7.36
CA ALA A 117 -2.75 8.29 7.14
C ALA A 117 -2.49 8.13 5.64
N ALA A 118 -1.25 8.22 5.19
CA ALA A 118 -0.84 7.93 3.81
C ALA A 118 0.11 6.74 3.82
N ILE A 119 -0.32 5.62 3.23
CA ILE A 119 0.42 4.37 3.35
C ILE A 119 0.65 3.72 2.00
N VAL A 120 1.92 3.44 1.70
CA VAL A 120 2.31 2.77 0.46
C VAL A 120 1.90 1.30 0.55
N CYS A 121 1.20 0.81 -0.48
CA CYS A 121 0.68 -0.55 -0.58
C CYS A 121 1.00 -1.13 -1.96
N PHE A 122 1.08 -2.45 -2.06
CA PHE A 122 0.95 -3.11 -3.36
C PHE A 122 -0.53 -3.20 -3.79
N PRO A 123 -0.84 -3.10 -5.09
CA PRO A 123 -2.21 -3.17 -5.61
C PRO A 123 -2.98 -4.44 -5.21
N GLY A 124 -2.28 -5.52 -4.82
CA GLY A 124 -2.86 -6.76 -4.32
C GLY A 124 -3.92 -6.59 -3.24
N ILE A 125 -3.80 -5.57 -2.39
CA ILE A 125 -4.76 -5.31 -1.31
C ILE A 125 -6.19 -5.10 -1.85
N PHE A 126 -6.36 -4.62 -3.09
CA PHE A 126 -7.68 -4.28 -3.64
C PHE A 126 -8.49 -5.48 -4.12
N TYR A 127 -7.84 -6.54 -4.59
CA TYR A 127 -8.52 -7.66 -5.27
C TYR A 127 -8.38 -9.01 -4.56
N ARG A 128 -7.49 -9.16 -3.58
CA ARG A 128 -7.40 -10.42 -2.82
C ARG A 128 -8.71 -10.72 -2.08
N LYS A 129 -9.04 -12.01 -2.03
CA LYS A 129 -10.30 -12.59 -1.54
C LYS A 129 -10.18 -13.02 -0.06
N GLY A 130 -11.22 -13.64 0.49
CA GLY A 130 -11.20 -14.21 1.84
C GLY A 130 -11.18 -13.14 2.93
N ALA A 131 -10.34 -13.31 3.96
CA ALA A 131 -10.26 -12.42 5.12
C ALA A 131 -10.01 -10.95 4.73
N GLU A 132 -9.16 -10.71 3.73
CA GLU A 132 -8.86 -9.36 3.25
C GLU A 132 -10.07 -8.69 2.59
N ARG A 133 -10.98 -9.45 1.96
CA ARG A 133 -12.25 -8.89 1.46
C ARG A 133 -13.12 -8.38 2.61
N THR A 134 -13.16 -9.11 3.72
CA THR A 134 -13.92 -8.70 4.91
C THR A 134 -13.33 -7.43 5.53
N ILE A 135 -12.00 -7.38 5.68
CA ILE A 135 -11.32 -6.19 6.22
C ILE A 135 -11.50 -5.00 5.28
N ARG A 136 -11.35 -5.19 3.96
CA ARG A 136 -11.58 -4.14 2.96
C ARG A 136 -13.01 -3.63 3.01
N LYS A 137 -14.00 -4.52 3.13
CA LYS A 137 -15.40 -4.14 3.31
C LYS A 137 -15.59 -3.30 4.58
N TYR A 138 -15.03 -3.71 5.71
CA TYR A 138 -15.07 -2.92 6.95
C TYR A 138 -14.51 -1.49 6.76
N LEU A 139 -13.35 -1.36 6.10
CA LEU A 139 -12.72 -0.05 5.87
C LEU A 139 -13.56 0.87 4.98
N VAL A 140 -14.21 0.31 3.95
CA VAL A 140 -15.06 1.07 3.03
C VAL A 140 -16.41 1.39 3.66
N ASP A 141 -17.06 0.42 4.31
CA ASP A 141 -18.38 0.60 4.94
C ASP A 141 -18.35 1.67 6.03
N ASN A 142 -17.25 1.77 6.78
CA ASN A 142 -17.06 2.79 7.81
C ASN A 142 -16.46 4.10 7.27
N ASN A 143 -16.36 4.24 5.95
CA ASN A 143 -15.84 5.43 5.28
C ASN A 143 -14.43 5.83 5.78
N PHE A 144 -13.53 4.86 5.98
CA PHE A 144 -12.15 5.15 6.42
C PHE A 144 -11.17 5.38 5.29
N VAL A 145 -11.46 4.87 4.10
CA VAL A 145 -10.62 5.06 2.90
C VAL A 145 -10.99 6.39 2.26
N ASP A 146 -10.06 7.35 2.19
CA ASP A 146 -10.29 8.68 1.61
C ASP A 146 -9.91 8.72 0.13
N CYS A 147 -8.70 8.25 -0.20
CA CYS A 147 -8.19 8.25 -1.56
C CYS A 147 -7.27 7.06 -1.82
N VAL A 148 -7.27 6.58 -3.07
CA VAL A 148 -6.29 5.63 -3.59
C VAL A 148 -5.55 6.30 -4.74
N ILE A 149 -4.24 6.44 -4.62
CA ILE A 149 -3.37 7.02 -5.64
C ILE A 149 -2.55 5.88 -6.25
N GLN A 150 -2.82 5.54 -7.51
CA GLN A 150 -2.00 4.60 -8.26
C GLN A 150 -0.74 5.32 -8.73
N LEU A 151 0.43 4.80 -8.36
CA LEU A 151 1.71 5.38 -8.73
C LEU A 151 2.25 4.76 -10.03
N PRO A 152 3.19 5.45 -10.71
CA PRO A 152 3.96 4.86 -11.80
C PRO A 152 4.64 3.54 -11.41
N ASP A 153 4.82 2.69 -12.42
CA ASP A 153 5.67 1.52 -12.30
C ASP A 153 7.15 1.92 -12.15
N ASN A 154 7.99 0.97 -11.75
CA ASN A 154 9.44 1.15 -11.69
C ASN A 154 9.95 2.39 -10.90
N LEU A 155 9.20 2.87 -9.91
CA LEU A 155 9.65 3.94 -9.00
C LEU A 155 10.58 3.42 -7.89
N PHE A 156 10.29 2.23 -7.37
CA PHE A 156 10.98 1.68 -6.20
C PHE A 156 12.23 0.91 -6.60
N PHE A 157 13.30 1.06 -5.82
CA PHE A 157 14.49 0.21 -5.98
C PHE A 157 14.14 -1.25 -5.68
N GLY A 158 14.59 -2.15 -6.55
CA GLY A 158 14.41 -3.60 -6.36
C GLY A 158 13.07 -4.18 -6.84
N THR A 159 12.16 -3.36 -7.38
CA THR A 159 10.94 -3.87 -8.03
C THR A 159 10.44 -2.93 -9.11
N SER A 160 10.03 -3.49 -10.25
CA SER A 160 9.36 -2.74 -11.32
C SER A 160 7.84 -2.63 -11.12
N ILE A 161 7.29 -3.27 -10.09
CA ILE A 161 5.84 -3.32 -9.86
C ILE A 161 5.31 -1.94 -9.46
N ALA A 162 4.21 -1.52 -10.09
CA ALA A 162 3.48 -0.33 -9.69
C ALA A 162 2.93 -0.47 -8.25
N THR A 163 3.13 0.57 -7.46
CA THR A 163 2.60 0.66 -6.09
C THR A 163 1.44 1.64 -6.03
N CYS A 164 0.78 1.74 -4.88
CA CYS A 164 -0.27 2.71 -4.66
C CYS A 164 -0.14 3.32 -3.27
N ILE A 165 -0.67 4.53 -3.08
CA ILE A 165 -0.81 5.16 -1.78
C ILE A 165 -2.27 5.04 -1.37
N LEU A 166 -2.50 4.39 -0.24
CA LEU A 166 -3.80 4.36 0.43
C LEU A 166 -3.83 5.52 1.43
N VAL A 167 -4.71 6.49 1.18
CA VAL A 167 -4.99 7.60 2.08
C VAL A 167 -6.23 7.26 2.91
N MET A 168 -6.11 7.34 4.23
CA MET A 168 -7.19 7.06 5.18
C MET A 168 -7.48 8.27 6.07
N ALA A 169 -8.74 8.42 6.47
CA ALA A 169 -9.21 9.44 7.39
C ALA A 169 -10.42 8.91 8.18
N LYS A 170 -10.59 9.30 9.45
CA LYS A 170 -11.71 8.83 10.29
C LYS A 170 -12.97 9.69 10.17
N ASN A 171 -12.82 11.00 9.96
CA ASN A 171 -13.93 11.94 9.92
C ASN A 171 -14.04 12.63 8.55
N LYS A 172 -14.48 11.86 7.55
CA LYS A 172 -14.75 12.39 6.22
C LYS A 172 -16.16 12.95 6.14
N THR A 173 -16.31 14.12 5.53
CA THR A 173 -17.61 14.75 5.26
C THR A 173 -18.38 14.03 4.15
N GLU A 174 -17.67 13.49 3.16
CA GLU A 174 -18.25 12.81 2.01
C GLU A 174 -18.03 11.30 2.10
N ASN A 175 -19.03 10.52 1.73
CA ASN A 175 -18.95 9.07 1.65
C ASN A 175 -18.57 8.60 0.24
N ARG A 176 -17.43 9.11 -0.26
CA ARG A 176 -16.83 8.69 -1.54
C ARG A 176 -15.35 8.40 -1.38
N VAL A 177 -14.82 7.47 -2.18
CA VAL A 177 -13.39 7.19 -2.27
C VAL A 177 -12.86 7.80 -3.55
N LEU A 178 -11.89 8.70 -3.46
CA LEU A 178 -11.25 9.31 -4.62
C LEU A 178 -10.21 8.36 -5.23
N PHE A 179 -10.25 8.14 -6.53
CA PHE A 179 -9.23 7.37 -7.25
C PHE A 179 -8.41 8.29 -8.15
N ILE A 180 -7.10 8.34 -7.92
CA ILE A 180 -6.16 9.12 -8.72
C ILE A 180 -5.26 8.15 -9.48
N ASP A 181 -5.29 8.19 -10.80
CA ASP A 181 -4.35 7.46 -11.65
C ASP A 181 -3.16 8.36 -12.00
N ALA A 182 -2.08 8.23 -11.22
CA ALA A 182 -0.82 8.90 -11.46
C ALA A 182 0.18 8.01 -12.20
N SER A 183 -0.25 6.90 -12.82
CA SER A 183 0.66 5.94 -13.47
C SER A 183 1.54 6.55 -14.57
N LYS A 184 1.08 7.64 -15.18
CA LYS A 184 1.78 8.41 -16.23
C LYS A 184 2.56 9.62 -15.70
N GLU A 185 2.43 9.92 -14.41
CA GLU A 185 3.09 11.06 -13.77
C GLU A 185 4.53 10.72 -13.40
N PHE A 186 5.42 10.63 -14.39
CA PHE A 186 6.85 10.38 -14.13
C PHE A 186 7.73 10.93 -15.24
N LYS A 187 9.00 11.14 -14.90
CA LYS A 187 10.08 11.24 -15.86
C LYS A 187 10.76 9.87 -15.99
N LYS A 188 10.85 9.38 -17.23
CA LYS A 188 11.58 8.15 -17.54
C LYS A 188 13.09 8.39 -17.39
N GLU A 189 13.74 7.53 -16.65
CA GLU A 189 15.19 7.49 -16.43
C GLU A 189 15.69 6.05 -16.62
N THR A 190 17.02 5.85 -16.67
CA THR A 190 17.61 4.57 -17.10
C THR A 190 17.23 3.38 -16.23
N ASN A 191 17.28 3.53 -14.90
CA ASN A 191 17.06 2.42 -13.97
C ASN A 191 15.66 2.44 -13.37
N ASN A 192 15.27 3.58 -12.79
CA ASN A 192 14.00 3.77 -12.12
C ASN A 192 13.33 5.04 -12.65
N ASN A 193 12.01 5.04 -12.77
CA ASN A 193 11.24 6.26 -13.01
C ASN A 193 11.40 7.23 -11.83
N ILE A 194 11.35 8.53 -12.11
CA ILE A 194 11.46 9.58 -11.08
C ILE A 194 10.21 10.46 -11.10
N LEU A 195 9.71 10.78 -9.91
CA LEU A 195 8.68 11.80 -9.70
C LEU A 195 9.36 13.18 -9.58
N GLU A 196 9.16 14.04 -10.58
CA GLU A 196 9.60 15.44 -10.49
C GLU A 196 8.62 16.27 -9.64
N GLU A 197 9.05 17.42 -9.12
CA GLU A 197 8.17 18.31 -8.33
C GLU A 197 6.86 18.65 -9.08
N LYS A 198 6.92 18.82 -10.41
CA LYS A 198 5.73 19.07 -11.24
C LYS A 198 4.71 17.92 -11.20
N ASN A 199 5.18 16.67 -11.19
CA ASN A 199 4.34 15.48 -11.14
C ASN A 199 3.67 15.39 -9.76
N ILE A 200 4.46 15.62 -8.71
CA ILE A 200 3.96 15.62 -7.32
C ILE A 200 2.90 16.71 -7.13
N ASN A 201 3.15 17.93 -7.63
CA ASN A 201 2.17 19.02 -7.53
C ASN A 201 0.87 18.71 -8.27
N THR A 202 0.95 18.11 -9.46
CA THR A 202 -0.24 17.66 -10.22
C THR A 202 -1.09 16.68 -9.40
N ILE A 203 -0.46 15.66 -8.81
CA ILE A 203 -1.14 14.67 -7.96
C ILE A 203 -1.76 15.34 -6.71
N ILE A 204 -1.05 16.28 -6.08
CA ILE A 204 -1.52 17.02 -4.91
C ILE A 204 -2.72 17.92 -5.27
N GLU A 205 -2.68 18.59 -6.42
CA GLU A 205 -3.78 19.43 -6.91
C GLU A 205 -5.04 18.60 -7.18
N GLU A 206 -4.90 17.45 -7.87
CA GLU A 206 -6.01 16.50 -8.08
C GLU A 206 -6.62 16.03 -6.76
N PHE A 207 -5.77 15.69 -5.78
CA PHE A 207 -6.23 15.31 -4.45
C PHE A 207 -6.96 16.44 -3.72
N ARG A 208 -6.46 17.68 -3.78
CA ARG A 208 -7.03 18.86 -3.11
C ARG A 208 -8.37 19.27 -3.72
N ASN A 209 -8.47 19.29 -5.05
CA ASN A 209 -9.69 19.69 -5.75
C ASN A 209 -10.75 18.57 -5.75
N ARG A 210 -10.36 17.35 -5.37
CA ARG A 210 -11.18 16.13 -5.47
C ARG A 210 -11.71 15.94 -6.89
N GLU A 211 -10.88 16.27 -7.87
CA GLU A 211 -11.15 16.10 -9.28
C GLU A 211 -10.94 14.63 -9.65
N GLU A 212 -12.03 13.94 -9.99
CA GLU A 212 -11.91 12.70 -10.74
C GLU A 212 -11.78 13.08 -12.20
N LYS A 213 -10.65 12.72 -12.83
CA LYS A 213 -10.53 12.82 -14.28
C LYS A 213 -11.66 12.00 -14.90
N GLU A 214 -12.25 12.53 -15.96
CA GLU A 214 -13.23 11.81 -16.77
C GLU A 214 -12.64 10.43 -17.13
N ASP A 215 -13.42 9.37 -16.95
CA ASP A 215 -12.95 8.01 -17.24
C ASP A 215 -12.74 7.89 -18.76
N THR A 216 -11.50 8.12 -19.18
CA THR A 216 -11.06 8.04 -20.58
C THR A 216 -10.77 6.61 -21.01
N ARG A 217 -10.99 5.61 -20.13
CA ARG A 217 -10.93 4.21 -20.53
C ARG A 217 -12.03 3.96 -21.53
N GLU A 218 -11.68 3.27 -22.60
CA GLU A 218 -12.60 2.88 -23.65
C GLU A 218 -13.79 2.13 -23.01
N ILE A 219 -15.02 2.50 -23.36
CA ILE A 219 -16.19 1.75 -22.94
C ILE A 219 -16.15 0.43 -23.71
N ILE A 220 -15.61 -0.60 -23.07
CA ILE A 220 -15.50 -1.93 -23.67
C ILE A 220 -16.88 -2.59 -23.63
N ASP A 221 -17.44 -2.90 -24.81
CA ASP A 221 -18.64 -3.73 -24.89
C ASP A 221 -18.29 -5.13 -24.38
N ILE A 222 -18.99 -5.57 -23.32
CA ILE A 222 -18.84 -6.89 -22.70
C ILE A 222 -18.95 -8.02 -23.73
N LYS A 223 -19.77 -7.86 -24.79
CA LYS A 223 -19.89 -8.87 -25.84
C LYS A 223 -18.62 -8.97 -26.68
N VAL A 224 -18.02 -7.85 -27.03
CA VAL A 224 -16.75 -7.79 -27.78
C VAL A 224 -15.63 -8.36 -26.92
N LEU A 225 -15.53 -7.95 -25.66
CA LEU A 225 -14.52 -8.47 -24.73
C LEU A 225 -14.63 -9.99 -24.54
N ASN A 226 -15.86 -10.52 -24.42
CA ASN A 226 -16.06 -11.95 -24.29
C ASN A 226 -15.62 -12.70 -25.56
N GLN A 227 -15.84 -12.14 -26.75
CA GLN A 227 -15.35 -12.73 -28.00
C GLN A 227 -13.81 -12.73 -28.06
N GLU A 228 -13.17 -11.62 -27.69
CA GLU A 228 -11.70 -11.53 -27.63
C GLU A 228 -11.10 -12.52 -26.60
N ILE A 229 -11.76 -12.67 -25.45
CA ILE A 229 -11.38 -13.66 -24.43
C ILE A 229 -11.52 -15.07 -25.00
N GLU A 230 -12.63 -15.40 -25.67
CA GLU A 230 -12.82 -16.71 -26.31
C GLU A 230 -11.74 -17.01 -27.36
N GLU A 231 -11.40 -16.03 -28.21
CA GLU A 231 -10.32 -16.18 -29.19
C GLU A 231 -8.95 -16.39 -28.52
N THR A 232 -8.68 -15.64 -27.45
CA THR A 232 -7.44 -15.77 -26.69
C THR A 232 -7.33 -17.14 -26.04
N VAL A 233 -8.42 -17.66 -25.46
CA VAL A 233 -8.48 -19.01 -24.90
C VAL A 233 -8.22 -20.06 -25.98
N ARG A 234 -8.84 -19.94 -27.16
CA ARG A 234 -8.58 -20.85 -28.30
C ARG A 234 -7.11 -20.84 -28.74
N LYS A 235 -6.46 -19.66 -28.79
CA LYS A 235 -5.03 -19.55 -29.09
C LYS A 235 -4.17 -20.25 -28.04
N ILE A 236 -4.51 -20.09 -26.75
CA ILE A 236 -3.81 -20.77 -25.66
C ILE A 236 -3.95 -22.28 -25.78
N ASP A 237 -5.14 -22.79 -26.11
CA ASP A 237 -5.37 -24.22 -26.25
C ASP A 237 -4.61 -24.80 -27.46
N SER A 238 -4.57 -24.08 -28.58
CA SER A 238 -3.76 -24.46 -29.74
C SER A 238 -2.27 -24.50 -29.39
N LEU A 239 -1.76 -23.50 -28.68
CA LEU A 239 -0.35 -23.46 -28.24
C LEU A 239 -0.03 -24.63 -27.31
N ARG A 240 -0.94 -24.97 -26.39
CA ARG A 240 -0.78 -26.14 -25.52
C ARG A 240 -0.73 -27.45 -26.31
N ALA A 241 -1.58 -27.60 -27.33
CA ALA A 241 -1.55 -28.79 -28.19
C ALA A 241 -0.20 -28.90 -28.94
N SER A 242 0.30 -27.81 -29.51
CA SER A 242 1.60 -27.79 -30.17
C SER A 242 2.76 -28.09 -29.21
N ILE A 243 2.72 -27.56 -27.98
CA ILE A 243 3.72 -27.87 -26.95
C ILE A 243 3.68 -29.37 -26.61
N ASN A 244 2.50 -29.97 -26.47
CA ASN A 244 2.37 -31.40 -26.19
C ASN A 244 2.93 -32.27 -27.32
N GLU A 245 2.73 -31.89 -28.59
CA GLU A 245 3.36 -32.59 -29.72
C GLU A 245 4.88 -32.49 -29.68
N ILE A 246 5.44 -31.33 -29.33
CA ILE A 246 6.89 -31.14 -29.19
C ILE A 246 7.43 -32.02 -28.07
N ILE A 247 6.77 -32.04 -26.91
CA ILE A 247 7.16 -32.89 -25.77
C ILE A 247 7.16 -34.36 -26.20
N LYS A 248 6.12 -34.82 -26.89
CA LYS A 248 6.01 -36.21 -27.35
C LYS A 248 7.16 -36.60 -28.28
N LYS A 249 7.53 -35.73 -29.22
CA LYS A 249 8.67 -35.97 -30.12
C LYS A 249 9.99 -36.06 -29.37
N LEU A 250 10.20 -35.22 -28.36
CA LEU A 250 11.41 -35.24 -27.53
C LEU A 250 11.49 -36.50 -26.65
N GLU A 251 10.36 -37.02 -26.17
CA GLU A 251 10.30 -38.29 -25.43
C GLU A 251 10.62 -39.47 -26.36
N GLU A 252 10.09 -39.47 -27.59
CA GLU A 252 10.36 -40.51 -28.60
C GLU A 252 11.83 -40.51 -29.07
N GLU A 253 12.50 -39.35 -29.13
CA GLU A 253 13.93 -39.23 -29.49
C GLU A 253 14.90 -39.55 -28.33
N GLY A 254 14.42 -39.53 -27.08
CA GLY A 254 15.22 -39.83 -25.89
C GLY A 254 15.31 -41.32 -25.52
N GLU A 255 14.50 -42.17 -26.15
CA GLU A 255 14.48 -43.63 -25.94
C GLU A 255 15.31 -44.42 -26.97
N SER A 256 16.03 -43.73 -27.88
CA SER A 256 16.98 -44.29 -28.86
C SER A 256 18.43 -44.01 -28.51
#